data_AF-E2S3L5-F1
#
_entry.id   AF-E2S3L5-F1
#
_cell.length_a   1.000
_cell.length_b   1.000
_cell.length_c   1.000
_cell.angle_alpha   90.00
_cell.angle_beta   90.00
_cell.angle_gamma   90.00
#
_symmetry.space_group_name_H-M   'P 1'
#
loop_
_entity.id
_entity.type
_entity.pdbx_description
1 polymer ?
#
loop_
_entity_poly.entity_id
_entity_poly.type
_entity_poly.pdbx_seq_one_letter_code
_entity_poly.pdbx_strand_id
1 'polypeptide(L)'
;MSILKKVKKARQEARAQAKAAKTRAKAEVKAQSKDRRRQQKLLAKQEKHLIKSEEKGLKKRRKHEEKMAKNELAKLKAGRFNSDNVKRYAGALRTAAPLLLPLLYRGYVGLKTEGEKRKAAKAGVSSDQMASFSGYGAPLKARTAGIRNSLDNTDVPAGFKRDVRDRLQEVDSAIDNAEFMTEQQRRRAHKTISSEIDSITAEIQQRLAQ
;
A
#
# COMPACT_ATOMS: atom_id res chain seq x y z
N MET A 1 89.34 -72.88 -10.90
CA MET A 1 88.04 -73.20 -10.26
C MET A 1 87.10 -73.89 -11.26
N SER A 2 86.74 -75.16 -11.03
CA SER A 2 86.00 -76.03 -11.97
C SER A 2 84.55 -75.59 -12.27
N ILE A 3 84.13 -75.76 -13.53
CA ILE A 3 82.85 -75.31 -14.12
C ILE A 3 81.62 -75.89 -13.39
N LEU A 4 81.69 -77.14 -12.95
CA LEU A 4 80.62 -77.82 -12.19
C LEU A 4 80.29 -77.11 -10.87
N LYS A 5 81.28 -76.55 -10.17
CA LYS A 5 81.07 -75.78 -8.94
C LYS A 5 80.36 -74.44 -9.23
N LYS A 6 80.65 -73.81 -10.38
CA LYS A 6 79.99 -72.56 -10.82
C LYS A 6 78.50 -72.77 -11.11
N VAL A 7 78.14 -73.85 -11.82
CA VAL A 7 76.73 -74.18 -12.13
C VAL A 7 75.93 -74.51 -10.86
N LYS A 8 76.51 -75.27 -9.92
CA LYS A 8 75.86 -75.52 -8.62
C LYS A 8 75.63 -74.23 -7.83
N LYS A 9 76.60 -73.30 -7.81
CA LYS A 9 76.47 -71.99 -7.16
C LYS A 9 75.36 -71.14 -7.81
N ALA A 10 75.35 -71.03 -9.13
CA ALA A 10 74.31 -70.30 -9.88
C ALA A 10 72.90 -70.85 -9.62
N ARG A 11 72.73 -72.18 -9.55
CA ARG A 11 71.42 -72.79 -9.24
C ARG A 11 70.96 -72.51 -7.80
N GLN A 12 71.89 -72.45 -6.85
CA GLN A 12 71.57 -72.10 -5.47
C GLN A 12 71.19 -70.62 -5.35
N GLU A 13 71.90 -69.73 -6.05
CA GLU A 13 71.57 -68.30 -6.13
C GLU A 13 70.20 -68.09 -6.79
N ALA A 14 69.91 -68.76 -7.91
CA ALA A 14 68.60 -68.69 -8.55
C ALA A 14 67.47 -69.22 -7.65
N ARG A 15 67.70 -70.30 -6.88
CA ARG A 15 66.74 -70.82 -5.89
C ARG A 15 66.55 -69.84 -4.72
N ALA A 16 67.61 -69.20 -4.25
CA ALA A 16 67.54 -68.20 -3.20
C ALA A 16 66.77 -66.96 -3.67
N GLN A 17 67.03 -66.49 -4.89
CA GLN A 17 66.30 -65.39 -5.54
C GLN A 17 64.83 -65.74 -5.75
N ALA A 18 64.50 -66.94 -6.23
CA ALA A 18 63.12 -67.39 -6.38
C ALA A 18 62.38 -67.48 -5.04
N LYS A 19 63.05 -67.94 -3.98
CA LYS A 19 62.48 -67.94 -2.61
C LYS A 19 62.26 -66.52 -2.09
N ALA A 20 63.22 -65.62 -2.30
CA ALA A 20 63.11 -64.21 -1.92
C ALA A 20 62.01 -63.47 -2.70
N ALA A 21 61.88 -63.74 -4.00
CA ALA A 21 60.79 -63.20 -4.82
C ALA A 21 59.43 -63.73 -4.33
N LYS A 22 59.34 -65.02 -4.00
CA LYS A 22 58.12 -65.61 -3.44
C LYS A 22 57.76 -65.05 -2.07
N THR A 23 58.74 -64.77 -1.20
CA THR A 23 58.46 -64.16 0.11
C THR A 23 58.05 -62.70 -0.02
N ARG A 24 58.69 -61.93 -0.91
CA ARG A 24 58.29 -60.55 -1.25
C ARG A 24 56.88 -60.50 -1.82
N ALA A 25 56.56 -61.32 -2.82
CA ALA A 25 55.21 -61.39 -3.40
C ALA A 25 54.15 -61.76 -2.34
N LYS A 26 54.44 -62.74 -1.46
CA LYS A 26 53.53 -63.08 -0.34
C LYS A 26 53.37 -61.93 0.65
N ALA A 27 54.44 -61.20 0.95
CA ALA A 27 54.40 -60.05 1.85
C ALA A 27 53.61 -58.89 1.22
N GLU A 28 53.80 -58.61 -0.06
CA GLU A 28 53.06 -57.60 -0.82
C GLU A 28 51.57 -57.93 -0.91
N VAL A 29 51.19 -59.16 -1.26
CA VAL A 29 49.78 -59.59 -1.26
C VAL A 29 49.16 -59.47 0.14
N LYS A 30 49.92 -59.79 1.20
CA LYS A 30 49.46 -59.64 2.58
C LYS A 30 49.33 -58.17 2.99
N ALA A 31 50.22 -57.29 2.55
CA ALA A 31 50.13 -55.85 2.77
C ALA A 31 48.93 -55.26 2.02
N GLN A 32 48.81 -55.54 0.72
CA GLN A 32 47.70 -55.10 -0.11
C GLN A 32 46.35 -55.58 0.41
N SER A 33 46.23 -56.82 0.87
CA SER A 33 44.97 -57.31 1.46
C SER A 33 44.62 -56.61 2.77
N LYS A 34 45.61 -56.27 3.61
CA LYS A 34 45.40 -55.44 4.81
C LYS A 34 44.97 -54.02 4.45
N ASP A 35 45.60 -53.40 3.46
CA ASP A 35 45.30 -52.03 3.05
C ASP A 35 43.92 -51.94 2.39
N ARG A 36 43.58 -52.88 1.49
CA ARG A 36 42.23 -53.00 0.92
C ARG A 36 41.18 -53.17 2.02
N ARG A 37 41.44 -54.01 3.04
CA ARG A 37 40.53 -54.18 4.18
C ARG A 37 40.38 -52.89 4.99
N ARG A 38 41.45 -52.11 5.17
CA ARG A 38 41.38 -50.79 5.84
C ARG A 38 40.58 -49.79 5.01
N GLN A 39 40.84 -49.70 3.71
CA GLN A 39 40.10 -48.84 2.78
C GLN A 39 38.60 -49.17 2.77
N GLN A 40 38.23 -50.44 2.61
CA GLN A 40 36.83 -50.89 2.66
C GLN A 40 36.15 -50.53 3.99
N LYS A 41 36.87 -50.67 5.12
CA LYS A 41 36.33 -50.26 6.44
C LYS A 41 36.10 -48.75 6.53
N LEU A 42 36.98 -47.93 5.96
CA LEU A 42 36.81 -46.47 5.95
C LEU A 42 35.65 -46.05 5.04
N LEU A 43 35.56 -46.64 3.84
CA LEU A 43 34.43 -46.43 2.92
C LEU A 43 33.10 -46.82 3.57
N ALA A 44 33.01 -48.01 4.17
CA ALA A 44 31.81 -48.44 4.87
C ALA A 44 31.43 -47.53 6.07
N LYS A 45 32.40 -46.90 6.74
CA LYS A 45 32.12 -45.89 7.77
C LYS A 45 31.57 -44.61 7.13
N GLN A 46 32.19 -44.12 6.06
CA GLN A 46 31.74 -42.92 5.36
C GLN A 46 30.33 -43.09 4.79
N GLU A 47 30.04 -44.21 4.13
CA GLU A 47 28.70 -44.56 3.64
C GLU A 47 27.67 -44.55 4.78
N LYS A 48 27.98 -45.17 5.92
CA LYS A 48 27.10 -45.14 7.10
C LYS A 48 26.88 -43.72 7.64
N HIS A 49 27.89 -42.87 7.62
CA HIS A 49 27.75 -41.47 8.05
C HIS A 49 26.90 -40.67 7.05
N LEU A 50 27.10 -40.89 5.76
CA LEU A 50 26.32 -40.26 4.69
C LEU A 50 24.85 -40.64 4.81
N ILE A 51 24.52 -41.93 4.87
CA ILE A 51 23.15 -42.44 5.04
C ILE A 51 22.50 -41.83 6.29
N LYS A 52 23.20 -41.82 7.44
CA LYS A 52 22.67 -41.20 8.67
C LYS A 52 22.42 -39.71 8.52
N SER A 53 23.25 -39.00 7.76
CA SER A 53 23.08 -37.56 7.52
C SER A 53 21.87 -37.29 6.61
N GLU A 54 21.70 -38.11 5.58
CA GLU A 54 20.57 -38.05 4.65
C GLU A 54 19.26 -38.38 5.37
N GLU A 55 19.21 -39.46 6.16
CA GLU A 55 18.04 -39.82 6.97
C GLU A 55 17.63 -38.68 7.92
N LYS A 56 18.61 -38.02 8.57
CA LYS A 56 18.35 -36.86 9.42
C LYS A 56 17.82 -35.68 8.61
N GLY A 57 18.39 -35.41 7.43
CA GLY A 57 17.93 -34.39 6.50
C GLY A 57 16.49 -34.63 6.05
N LEU A 58 16.20 -35.84 5.57
CA LEU A 58 14.86 -36.28 5.15
C LEU A 58 13.86 -36.21 6.30
N LYS A 59 14.25 -36.59 7.52
CA LYS A 59 13.39 -36.45 8.71
C LYS A 59 13.07 -34.98 9.02
N LYS A 60 14.05 -34.08 8.92
CA LYS A 60 13.83 -32.63 9.12
C LYS A 60 12.90 -32.06 8.05
N ARG A 61 13.11 -32.43 6.78
CA ARG A 61 12.24 -32.03 5.66
C ARG A 61 10.81 -32.49 5.87
N ARG A 62 10.59 -33.78 6.12
CA ARG A 62 9.26 -34.33 6.42
C ARG A 62 8.56 -33.61 7.58
N LYS A 63 9.29 -33.33 8.68
CA LYS A 63 8.72 -32.57 9.81
C LYS A 63 8.36 -31.13 9.43
N HIS A 64 9.17 -30.49 8.59
CA HIS A 64 8.89 -29.14 8.11
C HIS A 64 7.67 -29.12 7.19
N GLU A 65 7.61 -30.04 6.22
CA GLU A 65 6.47 -30.23 5.32
C GLU A 65 5.18 -30.52 6.10
N GLU A 66 5.23 -31.40 7.09
CA GLU A 66 4.07 -31.69 7.96
C GLU A 66 3.62 -30.45 8.74
N LYS A 67 4.56 -29.66 9.28
CA LYS A 67 4.24 -28.39 9.95
C LYS A 67 3.61 -27.38 8.99
N MET A 68 4.16 -27.25 7.78
CA MET A 68 3.63 -26.34 6.77
C MET A 68 2.22 -26.75 6.35
N ALA A 69 2.01 -28.05 6.09
CA ALA A 69 0.70 -28.60 5.75
C ALA A 69 -0.31 -28.39 6.89
N LYS A 70 0.07 -28.63 8.15
CA LYS A 70 -0.79 -28.35 9.32
C LYS A 70 -1.13 -26.88 9.44
N ASN A 71 -0.14 -25.99 9.25
CA ASN A 71 -0.36 -24.55 9.29
C ASN A 71 -1.28 -24.08 8.16
N GLU A 72 -1.14 -24.64 6.96
CA GLU A 72 -1.98 -24.32 5.82
C GLU A 72 -3.41 -24.83 6.00
N LEU A 73 -3.57 -26.05 6.50
CA LEU A 73 -4.87 -26.58 6.90
C LEU A 73 -5.52 -25.74 8.00
N ALA A 74 -4.74 -25.28 9.00
CA ALA A 74 -5.23 -24.39 10.04
C ALA A 74 -5.67 -23.04 9.46
N LYS A 75 -4.92 -22.47 8.50
CA LYS A 75 -5.32 -21.24 7.78
C LYS A 75 -6.61 -21.44 7.00
N LEU A 76 -6.75 -22.55 6.28
CA LEU A 76 -7.96 -22.89 5.53
C LEU A 76 -9.16 -23.04 6.46
N LYS A 77 -9.01 -23.76 7.59
CA LYS A 77 -10.07 -23.91 8.61
C LYS A 77 -10.45 -22.60 9.28
N ALA A 78 -9.46 -21.75 9.58
CA ALA A 78 -9.70 -20.44 10.18
C ALA A 78 -10.43 -19.48 9.21
N GLY A 79 -10.39 -19.76 7.90
CA GLY A 79 -11.06 -18.97 6.89
C GLY A 79 -10.49 -17.56 6.73
N ARG A 80 -11.18 -16.74 5.94
CA ARG A 80 -10.73 -15.38 5.58
C ARG A 80 -10.82 -14.41 6.77
N PHE A 81 -11.83 -14.59 7.62
CA PHE A 81 -12.06 -13.78 8.82
C PHE A 81 -11.66 -14.58 10.07
N ASN A 82 -10.41 -14.41 10.49
CA ASN A 82 -9.90 -14.98 11.73
C ASN A 82 -9.18 -13.90 12.56
N SER A 83 -9.03 -14.17 13.87
CA SER A 83 -8.43 -13.23 14.82
C SER A 83 -7.02 -12.79 14.41
N ASP A 84 -6.22 -13.69 13.84
CA ASP A 84 -4.85 -13.39 13.45
C ASP A 84 -4.78 -12.43 12.25
N ASN A 85 -5.65 -12.62 11.26
CA ASN A 85 -5.78 -11.70 10.13
C ASN A 85 -6.23 -10.33 10.61
N VAL A 86 -7.25 -10.27 11.48
CA VAL A 86 -7.74 -9.00 12.04
C VAL A 86 -6.63 -8.28 12.80
N LYS A 87 -5.87 -8.98 13.66
CA LYS A 87 -4.73 -8.40 14.39
C LYS A 87 -3.65 -7.88 13.46
N ARG A 88 -3.33 -8.59 12.37
CA ARG A 88 -2.36 -8.14 11.37
C ARG A 88 -2.81 -6.85 10.69
N TYR A 89 -4.05 -6.77 10.24
CA TYR A 89 -4.59 -5.56 9.63
C TYR A 89 -4.71 -4.42 10.63
N ALA A 90 -5.16 -4.69 11.86
CA ALA A 90 -5.22 -3.68 12.92
C ALA A 90 -3.84 -3.15 13.28
N GLY A 91 -2.82 -4.02 13.33
CA GLY A 91 -1.42 -3.62 13.52
C GLY A 91 -0.92 -2.75 12.38
N ALA A 92 -1.14 -3.15 11.12
CA ALA A 92 -0.76 -2.39 9.94
C ALA A 92 -1.48 -1.03 9.85
N LEU A 93 -2.77 -0.99 10.18
CA LEU A 93 -3.52 0.26 10.28
C LEU A 93 -2.99 1.14 11.41
N ARG A 94 -2.69 0.59 12.58
CA ARG A 94 -2.15 1.36 13.71
C ARG A 94 -0.79 1.97 13.40
N THR A 95 0.07 1.28 12.67
CA THR A 95 1.38 1.82 12.26
C THR A 95 1.25 2.85 11.14
N ALA A 96 0.31 2.66 10.21
CA ALA A 96 0.06 3.59 9.12
C ALA A 96 -0.81 4.80 9.53
N ALA A 97 -1.56 4.70 10.63
CA ALA A 97 -2.53 5.70 11.06
C ALA A 97 -1.96 7.12 11.18
N PRO A 98 -0.77 7.36 11.77
CA PRO A 98 -0.22 8.72 11.90
C PRO A 98 0.04 9.41 10.56
N LEU A 99 0.27 8.65 9.49
CA LEU A 99 0.47 9.18 8.14
C LEU A 99 -0.82 9.23 7.34
N LEU A 100 -1.69 8.22 7.46
CA LEU A 100 -2.95 8.15 6.73
C LEU A 100 -3.97 9.19 7.22
N LEU A 101 -4.06 9.42 8.54
CA LEU A 101 -5.02 10.37 9.13
C LEU A 101 -4.85 11.78 8.54
N PRO A 102 -3.65 12.41 8.55
CA PRO A 102 -3.46 13.73 7.95
C PRO A 102 -3.76 13.78 6.46
N LEU A 103 -3.44 12.73 5.70
CA LEU A 103 -3.68 12.68 4.26
C LEU A 103 -5.17 12.61 3.92
N LEU A 104 -5.92 11.76 4.63
CA LEU A 104 -7.38 11.68 4.49
C LEU A 104 -8.03 13.01 4.86
N TYR A 105 -7.58 13.64 5.96
CA TYR A 105 -8.08 14.94 6.37
C TYR A 105 -7.81 16.02 5.31
N ARG A 106 -6.58 16.11 4.81
CA ARG A 106 -6.22 17.07 3.74
C ARG A 106 -7.00 16.81 2.45
N GLY A 107 -7.19 15.54 2.08
CA GLY A 107 -8.00 15.18 0.91
C GLY A 107 -9.47 15.60 1.08
N TYR A 108 -10.06 15.33 2.25
CA TYR A 108 -11.44 15.74 2.56
C TYR A 108 -11.61 17.26 2.55
N VAL A 109 -10.73 17.99 3.25
CA VAL A 109 -10.77 19.45 3.30
C VAL A 109 -10.52 20.07 1.92
N GLY A 110 -9.58 19.53 1.14
CA GLY A 110 -9.32 19.98 -0.23
C GLY A 110 -10.57 19.88 -1.11
N LEU A 111 -11.29 18.76 -1.05
CA LEU A 111 -12.54 18.58 -1.80
C LEU A 111 -13.66 19.53 -1.32
N LYS A 112 -13.77 19.74 0.00
CA LYS A 112 -14.75 20.68 0.58
C LYS A 112 -14.50 22.13 0.15
N THR A 113 -13.26 22.59 0.31
CA THR A 113 -12.87 23.97 -0.03
C THR A 113 -13.05 24.26 -1.51
N GLU A 114 -12.78 23.31 -2.39
CA GLU A 114 -13.04 23.46 -3.83
C GLU A 114 -14.54 23.62 -4.13
N GLY A 115 -15.40 22.85 -3.44
CA GLY A 115 -16.84 23.01 -3.54
C GLY A 115 -17.33 24.37 -3.04
N GLU A 116 -16.79 24.85 -1.93
CA GLU A 116 -17.10 26.17 -1.36
C GLU A 116 -16.64 27.31 -2.27
N LYS A 117 -15.43 27.24 -2.84
CA LYS A 117 -14.93 28.19 -3.83
C LYS A 117 -15.83 28.27 -5.06
N ARG A 118 -16.27 27.12 -5.58
CA ARG A 118 -17.21 27.07 -6.72
C ARG A 118 -18.56 27.70 -6.37
N LYS A 119 -19.07 27.47 -5.16
CA LYS A 119 -20.32 28.08 -4.70
C LYS A 119 -20.18 29.60 -4.55
N ALA A 120 -19.08 30.07 -3.99
CA ALA A 120 -18.75 31.49 -3.87
C ALA A 120 -18.63 32.16 -5.25
N ALA A 121 -17.88 31.54 -6.16
CA ALA A 121 -17.71 32.02 -7.54
C ALA A 121 -19.04 32.13 -8.29
N LYS A 122 -19.94 31.15 -8.14
CA LYS A 122 -21.30 31.21 -8.74
C LYS A 122 -22.15 32.37 -8.19
N ALA A 123 -21.91 32.78 -6.96
CA ALA A 123 -22.58 33.92 -6.35
C ALA A 123 -21.86 35.25 -6.63
N GLY A 124 -20.74 35.24 -7.35
CA GLY A 124 -19.97 36.45 -7.66
C GLY A 124 -19.21 37.04 -6.47
N VAL A 125 -18.94 36.23 -5.44
CA VAL A 125 -18.22 36.66 -4.23
C VAL A 125 -16.99 35.79 -3.96
N SER A 126 -16.03 36.31 -3.20
CA SER A 126 -14.89 35.52 -2.72
C SER A 126 -15.31 34.49 -1.66
N SER A 127 -14.48 33.45 -1.44
CA SER A 127 -14.74 32.47 -0.37
C SER A 127 -14.86 33.11 1.00
N ASP A 128 -14.03 34.13 1.26
CA ASP A 128 -13.98 34.79 2.57
C ASP A 128 -15.22 35.66 2.79
N GLN A 129 -15.71 36.33 1.74
CA GLN A 129 -17.01 37.00 1.77
C GLN A 129 -18.16 36.02 1.93
N MET A 130 -18.13 34.88 1.24
CA MET A 130 -19.15 33.84 1.40
C MET A 130 -19.20 33.31 2.84
N ALA A 131 -18.04 33.20 3.52
CA ALA A 131 -17.96 32.80 4.92
C ALA A 131 -18.54 33.84 5.91
N SER A 132 -18.58 35.12 5.51
CA SER A 132 -19.20 36.18 6.31
C SER A 132 -20.74 36.11 6.34
N PHE A 133 -21.33 35.49 5.31
CA PHE A 133 -22.78 35.27 5.26
C PHE A 133 -23.16 34.00 6.04
N SER A 134 -24.03 34.16 7.03
CA SER A 134 -24.55 33.06 7.85
C SER A 134 -26.08 33.02 7.81
N GLY A 135 -26.67 31.92 8.29
CA GLY A 135 -28.12 31.71 8.31
C GLY A 135 -28.65 30.93 7.10
N TYR A 136 -29.96 30.69 7.09
CA TYR A 136 -30.64 29.97 6.01
C TYR A 136 -30.61 30.76 4.68
N GLY A 137 -30.54 32.08 4.74
CA GLY A 137 -30.50 33.02 3.63
C GLY A 137 -29.11 33.34 3.10
N ALA A 138 -28.04 32.77 3.68
CA ALA A 138 -26.65 33.06 3.27
C ALA A 138 -26.39 32.97 1.75
N PRO A 139 -26.92 31.98 1.00
CA PRO A 139 -26.74 31.94 -0.45
C PRO A 139 -27.38 33.12 -1.19
N LEU A 140 -28.51 33.64 -0.69
CA LEU A 140 -29.19 34.79 -1.29
C LEU A 140 -28.42 36.08 -0.99
N LYS A 141 -27.94 36.25 0.24
CA LYS A 141 -27.06 37.38 0.64
C LYS A 141 -25.77 37.43 -0.18
N ALA A 142 -25.18 36.27 -0.45
CA ALA A 142 -24.00 36.18 -1.30
C ALA A 142 -24.28 36.66 -2.74
N ARG A 143 -25.45 36.31 -3.29
CA ARG A 143 -25.85 36.76 -4.63
C ARG A 143 -26.14 38.26 -4.67
N THR A 144 -26.86 38.80 -3.67
CA THR A 144 -27.12 40.26 -3.60
C THR A 144 -25.83 41.05 -3.50
N ALA A 145 -24.88 40.59 -2.69
CA ALA A 145 -23.54 41.19 -2.59
C ALA A 145 -22.75 41.09 -3.91
N GLY A 146 -22.80 39.95 -4.61
CA GLY A 146 -22.17 39.80 -5.92
C GLY A 146 -22.73 40.76 -6.97
N ILE A 147 -24.04 40.95 -6.99
CA ILE A 147 -24.69 41.95 -7.87
C ILE A 147 -24.24 43.36 -7.49
N ARG A 148 -24.23 43.70 -6.20
CA ARG A 148 -23.78 45.02 -5.72
C ARG A 148 -22.33 45.32 -6.13
N ASN A 149 -21.43 44.36 -5.96
CA ASN A 149 -20.01 44.49 -6.31
C ASN A 149 -19.78 44.65 -7.83
N SER A 150 -20.62 44.02 -8.66
CA SER A 150 -20.50 44.10 -10.12
C SER A 150 -21.15 45.37 -10.69
N LEU A 151 -22.23 45.85 -10.06
CA LEU A 151 -22.97 47.06 -10.47
C LEU A 151 -22.09 48.32 -10.50
N ASP A 152 -21.15 48.44 -9.57
CA ASP A 152 -20.26 49.61 -9.50
C ASP A 152 -19.39 49.72 -10.77
N ASN A 153 -18.93 48.60 -11.30
CA ASN A 153 -18.08 48.49 -12.49
C ASN A 153 -18.85 48.43 -13.82
N THR A 154 -20.18 48.59 -13.77
CA THR A 154 -21.06 48.45 -14.93
C THR A 154 -21.36 49.82 -15.56
N ASP A 155 -21.40 49.92 -16.89
CA ASP A 155 -21.72 51.17 -17.61
C ASP A 155 -23.24 51.38 -17.74
N VAL A 156 -23.88 51.69 -16.62
CA VAL A 156 -25.32 52.02 -16.56
C VAL A 156 -25.53 53.37 -15.88
N PRO A 157 -26.63 54.09 -16.19
CA PRO A 157 -26.90 55.42 -15.64
C PRO A 157 -26.88 55.45 -14.10
N ALA A 158 -26.32 56.51 -13.51
CA ALA A 158 -26.17 56.63 -12.06
C ALA A 158 -27.51 56.52 -11.29
N GLY A 159 -28.60 57.06 -11.87
CA GLY A 159 -29.94 56.92 -11.30
C GLY A 159 -30.38 55.47 -11.18
N PHE A 160 -30.12 54.65 -12.21
CA PHE A 160 -30.42 53.22 -12.18
C PHE A 160 -29.58 52.48 -11.14
N LYS A 161 -28.28 52.80 -11.03
CA LYS A 161 -27.43 52.19 -10.01
C LYS A 161 -28.01 52.43 -8.61
N ARG A 162 -28.56 53.63 -8.36
CA ARG A 162 -29.22 53.94 -7.08
C ARG A 162 -30.48 53.10 -6.89
N ASP A 163 -31.37 53.07 -7.88
CA ASP A 163 -32.62 52.31 -7.78
C ASP A 163 -32.37 50.80 -7.54
N VAL A 164 -31.37 50.22 -8.22
CA VAL A 164 -30.96 48.82 -8.00
C VAL A 164 -30.40 48.63 -6.59
N ARG A 165 -29.59 49.56 -6.07
CA ARG A 165 -29.07 49.46 -4.70
C ARG A 165 -30.18 49.50 -3.67
N ASP A 166 -31.16 50.37 -3.84
CA ASP A 166 -32.31 50.50 -2.94
C ASP A 166 -33.13 49.20 -2.94
N ARG A 167 -33.42 48.63 -4.12
CA ARG A 167 -34.09 47.32 -4.24
C ARG A 167 -33.29 46.18 -3.61
N LEU A 168 -31.97 46.14 -3.80
CA LEU A 168 -31.12 45.14 -3.16
C LEU A 168 -31.12 45.27 -1.63
N GLN A 169 -31.28 46.48 -1.08
CA GLN A 169 -31.43 46.70 0.35
C GLN A 169 -32.78 46.19 0.88
N GLU A 170 -33.86 46.35 0.11
CA GLU A 170 -35.16 45.74 0.43
C GLU A 170 -35.09 44.21 0.41
N VAL A 171 -34.38 43.65 -0.58
CA VAL A 171 -34.13 42.21 -0.66
C VAL A 171 -33.35 41.71 0.55
N ASP A 172 -32.27 42.39 0.95
CA ASP A 172 -31.50 42.02 2.15
C ASP A 172 -32.40 42.01 3.40
N SER A 173 -33.27 43.02 3.55
CA SER A 173 -34.25 43.10 4.65
C SER A 173 -35.26 41.95 4.60
N ALA A 174 -35.72 41.56 3.40
CA ALA A 174 -36.62 40.42 3.23
C ALA A 174 -35.96 39.09 3.58
N ILE A 175 -34.66 38.92 3.28
CA ILE A 175 -33.89 37.75 3.66
C ILE A 175 -33.78 37.66 5.18
N ASP A 176 -33.46 38.76 5.86
CA ASP A 176 -33.37 38.78 7.33
C ASP A 176 -34.70 38.46 8.00
N ASN A 177 -35.80 38.98 7.47
CA ASN A 177 -37.14 38.65 7.96
C ASN A 177 -37.50 37.17 7.78
N ALA A 178 -37.01 36.53 6.70
CA ALA A 178 -37.29 35.13 6.41
C ALA A 178 -36.62 34.16 7.42
N GLU A 179 -35.56 34.57 8.10
CA GLU A 179 -34.89 33.77 9.15
C GLU A 179 -35.82 33.48 10.34
N PHE A 180 -36.72 34.41 10.66
CA PHE A 180 -37.67 34.30 11.78
C PHE A 180 -38.97 33.56 11.40
N MET A 181 -39.13 33.14 10.15
CA MET A 181 -40.31 32.44 9.68
C MET A 181 -40.24 30.93 9.94
N THR A 182 -41.40 30.27 9.97
CA THR A 182 -41.47 28.79 9.96
C THR A 182 -40.78 28.24 8.70
N GLU A 183 -40.31 26.98 8.73
CA GLU A 183 -39.57 26.40 7.59
C GLU A 183 -40.35 26.47 6.27
N GLN A 184 -41.66 26.20 6.29
CA GLN A 184 -42.50 26.26 5.09
C GLN A 184 -42.63 27.70 4.56
N GLN A 185 -42.85 28.68 5.45
CA GLN A 185 -42.92 30.08 5.08
C GLN A 185 -41.58 30.60 4.56
N ARG A 186 -40.48 30.28 5.25
CA ARG A 186 -39.11 30.63 4.85
C ARG A 186 -38.77 30.11 3.46
N ARG A 187 -39.07 28.84 3.16
CA ARG A 187 -38.84 28.26 1.82
C ARG A 187 -39.61 29.00 0.73
N ARG A 188 -40.87 29.40 1.00
CA ARG A 188 -41.67 30.21 0.07
C ARG A 188 -41.08 31.61 -0.10
N ALA A 189 -40.73 32.27 1.00
CA ALA A 189 -40.09 33.59 0.99
C ALA A 189 -38.78 33.56 0.20
N HIS A 190 -37.90 32.59 0.45
CA HIS A 190 -36.64 32.42 -0.29
C HIS A 190 -36.87 32.20 -1.80
N LYS A 191 -37.93 31.49 -2.19
CA LYS A 191 -38.28 31.31 -3.60
C LYS A 191 -38.68 32.64 -4.25
N THR A 192 -39.54 33.42 -3.58
CA THR A 192 -39.94 34.76 -4.05
C THR A 192 -38.75 35.70 -4.14
N ILE A 193 -37.91 35.73 -3.08
CA ILE A 193 -36.69 36.53 -3.03
C ILE A 193 -35.73 36.15 -4.15
N SER A 194 -35.52 34.85 -4.39
CA SER A 194 -34.67 34.40 -5.50
C SER A 194 -35.19 34.90 -6.85
N SER A 195 -36.49 34.85 -7.08
CA SER A 195 -37.10 35.36 -8.31
C SER A 195 -36.90 36.88 -8.44
N GLU A 196 -36.95 37.63 -7.34
CA GLU A 196 -36.71 39.08 -7.38
C GLU A 196 -35.26 39.40 -7.72
N ILE A 197 -34.30 38.66 -7.13
CA ILE A 197 -32.88 38.77 -7.48
C ILE A 197 -32.66 38.46 -8.98
N ASP A 198 -33.33 37.43 -9.51
CA ASP A 198 -33.26 37.06 -10.93
C ASP A 198 -33.82 38.17 -11.83
N SER A 199 -34.96 38.77 -11.45
CA SER A 199 -35.55 39.92 -12.14
C SER A 199 -34.63 41.14 -12.16
N ILE A 200 -34.05 41.51 -11.02
CA ILE A 200 -33.07 42.61 -10.92
C ILE A 200 -31.87 42.34 -11.84
N THR A 201 -31.36 41.12 -11.84
CA THR A 201 -30.22 40.73 -12.67
C THR A 201 -30.57 40.84 -14.16
N ALA A 202 -31.75 40.38 -14.57
CA ALA A 202 -32.22 40.47 -15.95
C ALA A 202 -32.38 41.92 -16.41
N GLU A 203 -32.89 42.80 -15.55
CA GLU A 203 -33.05 44.23 -15.84
C GLU A 203 -31.69 44.92 -16.03
N ILE A 204 -30.71 44.60 -15.19
CA ILE A 204 -29.32 45.11 -15.35
C ILE A 204 -28.76 44.67 -16.71
N GLN A 205 -28.95 43.40 -17.10
CA GLN A 205 -28.47 42.87 -18.38
C GLN A 205 -29.17 43.53 -19.58
N GLN A 206 -30.48 43.74 -19.51
CA GLN A 206 -31.21 44.44 -20.56
C GLN A 206 -30.70 45.86 -20.75
N ARG A 207 -30.41 46.55 -19.65
CA ARG A 207 -29.92 47.93 -19.69
C ARG A 207 -28.48 48.05 -20.16
N LEU A 208 -27.68 46.99 -20.02
CA LEU A 208 -26.33 46.89 -20.59
C LEU A 208 -26.31 46.58 -22.08
N ALA A 209 -27.39 45.98 -22.60
CA ALA A 209 -27.52 45.63 -24.01
C ALA A 209 -28.11 46.75 -24.87
N GLN A 210 -28.58 47.84 -24.24
CA GLN A 210 -29.10 49.05 -24.87
C GLN A 210 -27.99 50.08 -25.03
#